data_AF-A0A5S3PPB4-F1
#
_entry.id   AF-A0A5S3PPB4-F1
#
_cell.length_a   1.000
_cell.length_b   1.000
_cell.length_c   1.000
_cell.angle_alpha   90.00
_cell.angle_beta   90.00
_cell.angle_gamma   90.00
#
_symmetry.space_group_name_H-M   'P 1'
#
loop_
_entity.id
_entity.type
_entity.pdbx_description
1 polymer ?
#
loop_
_entity_poly.entity_id
_entity_poly.type
_entity_poly.pdbx_seq_one_letter_code
_entity_poly.pdbx_strand_id
1 'polypeptide(L)'
;MDWLLIGILCIAIVVVAVLRGLQALRHTRDTERGSLPGKGYHTIEANYFSGGGGGGHASSFKVPRDPQEYARTFIPKDKTK
;
A
#
# COMPACT_ATOMS: atom_id res chain seq x y z
N MET A 1 38.90 -22.97 15.35
CA MET A 1 37.66 -22.36 14.83
C MET A 1 36.73 -23.50 14.45
N ASP A 2 35.59 -23.63 15.11
CA ASP A 2 34.67 -24.74 14.86
C ASP A 2 33.82 -24.44 13.61
N TRP A 3 34.39 -24.76 12.44
CA TRP A 3 33.76 -24.54 11.14
C TRP A 3 32.43 -25.26 10.99
N LEU A 4 32.24 -26.38 11.70
CA LEU A 4 31.01 -27.15 11.70
C LEU A 4 29.92 -26.39 12.46
N LEU A 5 30.24 -25.88 13.66
CA LEU A 5 29.32 -25.02 14.41
C LEU A 5 28.93 -23.77 13.61
N ILE A 6 29.90 -23.11 12.97
CA ILE A 6 29.64 -21.94 12.11
C ILE A 6 28.69 -22.31 10.96
N GLY A 7 28.94 -23.43 10.28
CA GLY A 7 28.08 -23.93 9.20
C GLY A 7 26.64 -24.18 9.66
N ILE A 8 26.46 -24.83 10.83
CA ILE A 8 25.14 -25.07 11.42
C ILE A 8 24.42 -23.75 11.71
N LEU A 9 25.10 -22.77 12.31
CA LEU A 9 24.49 -21.49 12.65
C LEU A 9 24.08 -20.71 11.39
N CYS A 10 24.90 -20.70 10.34
CA CYS A 10 24.53 -20.07 9.07
C CYS A 10 23.27 -20.71 8.46
N ILE A 11 23.19 -22.05 8.45
CA ILE A 11 22.01 -22.76 7.95
C ILE A 11 20.79 -22.44 8.81
N ALA A 12 20.92 -22.45 10.14
CA ALA A 12 19.83 -22.14 11.05
C ALA A 12 19.27 -20.72 10.82
N ILE A 13 20.13 -19.73 10.60
CA ILE A 13 19.73 -18.36 10.29
C ILE A 13 18.94 -18.30 8.97
N VAL A 14 19.43 -18.96 7.92
CA VAL A 14 18.74 -19.01 6.62
C VAL A 14 17.36 -19.66 6.75
N VAL A 15 17.27 -20.79 7.47
CA VAL A 15 16.00 -21.48 7.70
C VAL A 15 15.01 -20.57 8.42
N VAL A 16 15.42 -19.91 9.50
CA VAL A 16 14.54 -18.99 10.25
C VAL A 16 14.10 -17.82 9.37
N ALA A 17 15.00 -17.22 8.58
CA ALA A 17 14.66 -16.13 7.68
C ALA A 17 13.60 -16.54 6.64
N VAL A 18 13.77 -17.71 6.02
CA VAL A 18 12.80 -18.25 5.05
C VAL A 18 11.44 -18.51 5.70
N LEU A 19 11.42 -19.14 6.88
CA LEU A 19 10.17 -19.41 7.61
C LEU A 19 9.43 -18.11 7.97
N ARG A 20 10.15 -17.07 8.41
CA ARG A 20 9.56 -15.76 8.72
C ARG A 20 9.04 -15.06 7.47
N GLY A 21 9.75 -15.13 6.35
CA GLY A 21 9.29 -14.61 5.07
C GLY A 21 7.99 -15.28 4.60
N LEU A 22 7.94 -16.61 4.65
CA LEU A 22 6.75 -17.38 4.31
C LEU A 22 5.57 -17.07 5.25
N GLN A 23 5.85 -16.92 6.55
CA GLN A 23 4.84 -16.53 7.54
C GLN A 23 4.28 -15.14 7.23
N ALA A 24 5.13 -14.17 6.90
CA ALA A 24 4.72 -12.81 6.54
C ALA A 24 3.83 -12.83 5.29
N LEU A 25 4.26 -13.50 4.22
CA LEU A 25 3.49 -13.65 2.97
C LEU A 25 2.11 -14.27 3.21
N ARG A 26 2.03 -15.29 4.08
CA ARG A 26 0.76 -15.92 4.46
C ARG A 26 -0.13 -14.97 5.25
N HIS A 27 0.42 -14.21 6.18
CA HIS A 27 -0.36 -13.25 6.97
C HIS A 27 -0.82 -12.03 6.16
N THR A 28 -0.10 -11.66 5.11
CA THR A 28 -0.49 -10.56 4.21
C THR A 28 -1.34 -11.02 3.02
N ARG A 29 -1.58 -12.33 2.90
CA ARG A 29 -2.47 -12.86 1.88
C ARG A 29 -3.88 -12.31 2.16
N ASP A 30 -4.51 -11.78 1.12
CA ASP A 30 -5.83 -11.14 1.19
C ASP A 30 -5.87 -9.80 1.97
N THR A 31 -4.72 -9.26 2.38
CA THR A 31 -4.59 -7.88 2.90
C THR A 31 -3.97 -6.93 1.86
N GLU A 32 -4.03 -7.29 0.58
CA GLU A 32 -3.48 -6.50 -0.50
C GLU A 32 -4.14 -5.12 -0.51
N ARG A 33 -3.32 -4.07 -0.57
CA ARG A 33 -3.81 -2.70 -0.60
C ARG A 33 -4.27 -2.35 -2.02
N GLY A 34 -5.29 -1.51 -2.09
CA GLY A 34 -5.84 -1.01 -3.33
C GLY A 34 -7.17 -1.68 -3.66
N SER A 35 -7.56 -1.54 -4.91
CA SER A 35 -8.85 -1.97 -5.41
C SER A 35 -8.72 -2.46 -6.83
N LEU A 36 -9.55 -3.42 -7.20
CA LEU A 36 -9.61 -3.87 -8.58
C LEU A 36 -10.15 -2.74 -9.47
N PRO A 37 -9.64 -2.61 -10.72
CA PRO A 37 -10.20 -1.67 -11.68
C PRO A 37 -11.66 -2.01 -11.97
N GLY A 38 -12.44 -1.00 -12.34
CA GLY A 38 -13.85 -1.19 -12.63
C GLY A 38 -14.57 0.11 -12.93
N LYS A 39 -15.90 0.08 -12.94
CA LYS A 39 -16.72 1.28 -13.11
C LYS A 39 -17.02 1.95 -11.76
N GLY A 40 -17.33 3.24 -11.79
CA GLY A 40 -17.69 4.04 -10.61
C GLY A 40 -16.48 4.69 -9.94
N TYR A 41 -16.62 5.02 -8.65
CA TYR A 41 -15.61 5.79 -7.91
C TYR A 41 -15.21 5.12 -6.59
N HIS A 42 -13.99 5.39 -6.14
CA HIS A 42 -13.55 5.29 -4.76
C HIS A 42 -13.79 6.63 -4.07
N THR A 43 -14.44 6.62 -2.91
CA THR A 43 -14.49 7.79 -2.03
C THR A 43 -13.31 7.68 -1.08
N ILE A 44 -12.43 8.68 -1.12
CA ILE A 44 -11.29 8.78 -0.21
C ILE A 44 -11.63 9.85 0.81
N GLU A 45 -11.59 9.47 2.08
CA GLU A 45 -11.71 10.39 3.20
C GLU A 45 -10.31 10.82 3.65
N ALA A 46 -10.02 12.10 3.51
CA ALA A 46 -8.82 12.74 4.01
C ALA A 46 -9.17 13.54 5.26
N ASN A 47 -9.10 12.85 6.40
CA ASN A 47 -9.35 13.41 7.72
C ASN A 47 -8.02 13.78 8.37
N TYR A 48 -7.73 15.08 8.43
CA TYR A 48 -6.54 15.61 9.10
C TYR A 48 -6.93 16.22 10.45
N PHE A 49 -6.22 15.83 11.52
CA PHE A 49 -6.38 16.36 12.87
C PHE A 49 -5.02 16.79 13.41
N SER A 50 -4.82 18.09 13.70
CA SER A 50 -3.52 18.62 14.17
C SER A 50 -3.36 18.63 15.69
N GLY A 51 -4.32 18.11 16.45
CA GLY A 51 -4.23 17.92 17.90
C GLY A 51 -4.25 19.19 18.77
N GLY A 52 -4.25 20.38 18.17
CA GLY A 52 -4.36 21.68 18.87
C GLY A 52 -5.79 22.24 18.88
N GLY A 53 -6.03 23.27 19.70
CA GLY A 53 -7.34 23.88 19.98
C GLY A 53 -8.04 24.61 18.82
N GLY A 54 -7.69 24.34 17.56
CA GLY A 54 -8.27 25.04 16.41
C GLY A 54 -7.95 24.45 15.04
N GLY A 55 -7.69 23.14 14.90
CA GLY A 55 -7.28 22.61 13.59
C GLY A 55 -7.59 21.15 13.32
N GLY A 56 -8.63 20.92 12.53
CA GLY A 56 -8.83 19.68 11.79
C GLY A 56 -9.52 20.00 10.47
N HIS A 57 -9.14 19.32 9.40
CA HIS A 57 -9.82 19.44 8.12
C HIS A 57 -10.19 18.04 7.63
N ALA A 58 -11.49 17.76 7.64
CA ALA A 58 -12.06 16.59 7.03
C ALA A 58 -12.48 16.95 5.61
N SER A 59 -11.96 16.21 4.64
CA SER A 59 -12.34 16.34 3.24
C SER A 59 -12.62 14.95 2.68
N SER A 60 -13.51 14.88 1.69
CA SER A 60 -13.70 13.67 0.90
C SER A 60 -13.60 14.00 -0.57
N PHE A 61 -12.95 13.13 -1.33
CA PHE A 61 -12.84 13.27 -2.77
C PHE A 61 -13.05 11.93 -3.46
N LYS A 62 -13.52 11.99 -4.71
CA LYS A 62 -13.83 10.80 -5.51
C LYS A 62 -12.74 10.56 -6.54
N VAL A 63 -12.28 9.32 -6.63
CA VAL A 63 -11.30 8.86 -7.61
C VAL A 63 -11.94 7.81 -8.51
N PRO A 64 -11.97 7.97 -9.84
CA PRO A 64 -12.48 6.95 -10.75
C PRO A 64 -11.76 5.61 -10.55
N ARG A 65 -12.51 4.50 -10.60
CA ARG A 65 -11.93 3.15 -10.62
C ARG A 65 -11.48 2.72 -12.02
N ASP A 66 -12.04 3.36 -13.04
CA ASP A 66 -11.70 3.08 -14.43
C ASP A 66 -10.36 3.76 -14.76
N PRO A 67 -9.33 3.01 -15.19
CA PRO A 67 -8.01 3.58 -15.45
C PRO A 67 -8.04 4.69 -16.51
N GLN A 68 -8.91 4.58 -17.52
CA GLN A 68 -9.00 5.57 -18.58
C GLN A 68 -9.72 6.84 -18.12
N GLU A 69 -10.79 6.69 -17.33
CA GLU A 69 -11.46 7.83 -16.71
C GLU A 69 -10.53 8.56 -15.73
N TYR A 70 -9.76 7.82 -14.92
CA TYR A 70 -8.74 8.38 -14.05
C TYR A 70 -7.67 9.16 -14.85
N ALA A 71 -7.12 8.56 -15.91
CA ALA A 71 -6.12 9.22 -16.75
C ALA A 71 -6.63 10.54 -17.37
N ARG A 72 -7.91 10.60 -17.76
CA ARG A 72 -8.53 11.83 -18.31
C ARG A 72 -8.59 12.97 -17.31
N THR A 73 -8.58 12.69 -16.00
CA THR A 73 -8.62 13.76 -14.97
C THR A 73 -7.36 14.63 -14.98
N PHE A 74 -6.25 14.12 -15.52
CA PHE A 74 -4.99 14.86 -15.65
C PHE A 74 -4.92 15.73 -16.91
N ILE A 75 -5.87 15.59 -17.85
CA ILE A 75 -5.90 16.39 -19.06
C ILE A 75 -6.49 17.77 -18.71
N PRO A 76 -5.73 18.87 -18.89
CA PRO A 76 -6.26 20.21 -18.63
C PRO A 76 -7.46 20.50 -19.54
N LYS A 77 -8.58 20.91 -18.94
CA LYS A 77 -9.83 21.19 -19.67
C LYS A 77 -9.73 22.46 -20.53
N ASP A 78 -8.80 23.36 -20.20
CA ASP A 78 -8.68 24.68 -20.82
C ASP A 78 -7.75 24.70 -22.05
N LYS A 79 -7.29 23.54 -22.53
CA LYS A 79 -6.56 23.43 -23.80
C LYS A 79 -7.52 23.22 -24.98
N THR A 80 -8.45 24.15 -25.15
CA THR A 80 -9.12 24.31 -26.44
C THR A 80 -8.30 25.33 -27.22
N LYS A 81 -7.58 24.88 -28.25
CA LYS A 81 -7.00 25.77 -29.26
C LYS A 81 -8.09 26.28 -30.18
#